data_AF-A0A5J4PBI7-F1
#
_entry.id   AF-A0A5J4PBI7-F1
#
_cell.length_a   1.000
_cell.length_b   1.000
_cell.length_c   1.000
_cell.angle_alpha   90.00
_cell.angle_beta   90.00
_cell.angle_gamma   90.00
#
_symmetry.space_group_name_H-M   'P 1'
#
loop_
_entity.id
_entity.type
_entity.pdbx_description
1 polymer ?
#
loop_
_entity_poly.entity_id
_entity_poly.type
_entity_poly.pdbx_seq_one_letter_code
_entity_poly.pdbx_strand_id
1 'polypeptide(L)'
;KNALTGNSVHIQDQMYEKKLAFKQDIDVRGMRGDEALQAICYFIDDAILVGINRVRILHGTGTGILRTLVRQYLQTVSEVKQFADEHVQYGGTGITVVDFF
;
A
#
# COMPACT_ATOMS: atom_id res chain seq x y z
N LYS A 1 -5.97 -41.45 -3.69
CA LYS A 1 -6.82 -40.40 -4.31
C LYS A 1 -6.55 -39.10 -3.57
N ASN A 2 -5.58 -38.31 -4.01
CA ASN A 2 -5.11 -37.12 -3.29
C ASN A 2 -5.61 -35.85 -4.00
N ALA A 3 -6.89 -35.52 -3.78
CA ALA A 3 -7.52 -34.35 -4.38
C ALA A 3 -7.23 -33.04 -3.62
N LEU A 4 -6.54 -33.11 -2.48
CA LEU A 4 -6.32 -31.99 -1.55
C LEU A 4 -4.98 -31.27 -1.79
N THR A 5 -4.03 -31.91 -2.49
CA THR A 5 -2.68 -31.36 -2.76
C THR A 5 -2.61 -30.44 -3.96
N GLY A 6 -3.52 -30.55 -4.93
CA GLY A 6 -3.49 -29.72 -6.16
C GLY A 6 -3.95 -28.28 -5.94
N ASN A 7 -4.87 -28.05 -5.00
CA ASN A 7 -5.46 -26.73 -4.77
C ASN A 7 -4.49 -25.79 -4.03
N SER A 8 -3.73 -26.32 -3.07
CA SER A 8 -2.77 -25.54 -2.28
C SER A 8 -1.58 -25.07 -3.12
N VAL A 9 -1.09 -25.90 -4.04
CA VAL A 9 -0.01 -25.54 -4.96
C VAL A 9 -0.45 -24.44 -5.91
N HIS A 10 -1.66 -24.54 -6.49
CA HIS A 10 -2.19 -23.50 -7.38
C HIS A 10 -2.35 -22.14 -6.69
N ILE A 11 -2.79 -22.11 -5.43
CA ILE A 11 -2.91 -20.86 -4.66
C ILE A 11 -1.53 -20.27 -4.36
N GLN A 12 -0.53 -21.10 -4.05
CA GLN A 12 0.83 -20.62 -3.79
C GLN A 12 1.46 -19.97 -5.03
N ASP A 13 1.30 -20.61 -6.20
CA ASP A 13 1.79 -20.07 -7.46
C ASP A 13 1.11 -18.72 -7.77
N GLN A 14 -0.22 -18.64 -7.61
CA GLN A 14 -0.97 -17.40 -7.83
C GLN A 14 -0.56 -16.26 -6.88
N MET A 15 -0.32 -16.55 -5.59
CA MET A 15 0.13 -15.55 -4.63
C MET A 15 1.55 -15.07 -4.92
N TYR A 16 2.44 -15.98 -5.34
CA TYR A 16 3.81 -15.65 -5.73
C TYR A 16 3.85 -14.71 -6.94
N GLU A 17 3.08 -15.01 -7.99
CA GLU A 17 2.97 -14.14 -9.16
C GLU A 17 2.37 -12.77 -8.82
N LYS A 18 1.34 -12.72 -7.96
CA LYS A 18 0.79 -11.43 -7.48
C LYS A 18 1.83 -10.61 -6.73
N LYS A 19 2.64 -11.25 -5.88
CA LYS A 19 3.71 -10.58 -5.16
C LYS A 19 4.76 -9.99 -6.11
N LEU A 20 5.15 -10.73 -7.14
CA LEU A 20 6.09 -10.25 -8.16
C LEU A 20 5.51 -9.10 -9.00
N ALA A 21 4.21 -9.12 -9.26
CA ALA A 21 3.51 -8.10 -10.04
C ALA A 21 3.21 -6.82 -9.24
N PHE A 22 3.13 -6.91 -7.91
CA PHE A 22 2.77 -5.79 -7.04
C PHE A 22 3.77 -4.64 -7.15
N LYS A 23 3.26 -3.43 -7.40
CA LYS A 23 4.06 -2.21 -7.38
C LYS A 23 4.00 -1.61 -5.98
N GLN A 24 5.16 -1.32 -5.39
CA GLN A 24 5.24 -0.79 -4.03
C GLN A 24 4.94 0.72 -3.94
N ASP A 25 4.51 1.33 -5.03
CA ASP A 25 4.18 2.76 -5.12
C ASP A 25 2.77 2.94 -5.69
N ILE A 26 2.01 3.87 -5.13
CA ILE A 26 0.77 4.37 -5.71
C ILE A 26 0.83 5.90 -5.83
N ASP A 27 0.37 6.44 -6.97
CA ASP A 27 0.23 7.88 -7.21
C ASP A 27 -1.25 8.27 -7.17
N VAL A 28 -1.61 9.12 -6.21
CA VAL A 28 -2.97 9.61 -5.99
C VAL A 28 -3.08 11.12 -6.20
N ARG A 29 -2.07 11.75 -6.80
CA ARG A 29 -2.10 13.20 -7.07
C ARG A 29 -3.26 13.56 -8.00
N GLY A 30 -3.95 14.63 -7.67
CA GLY A 30 -5.06 15.15 -8.47
C GLY A 30 -6.38 14.38 -8.29
N MET A 31 -6.39 13.26 -7.57
CA MET A 31 -7.63 12.57 -7.19
C MET A 31 -8.42 13.39 -6.18
N ARG A 32 -9.75 13.21 -6.18
CA ARG A 32 -10.59 13.72 -5.09
C ARG A 32 -10.31 12.92 -3.82
N GLY A 33 -10.58 13.51 -2.66
CA GLY A 33 -10.20 12.92 -1.37
C GLY A 33 -10.80 11.54 -1.11
N ASP A 34 -12.06 11.34 -1.51
CA ASP A 34 -12.77 10.06 -1.44
C ASP A 34 -12.18 9.00 -2.40
N GLU A 35 -11.92 9.38 -3.65
CA GLU A 35 -11.28 8.51 -4.66
C GLU A 35 -9.88 8.07 -4.20
N ALA A 36 -9.07 9.01 -3.71
CA ALA A 36 -7.74 8.72 -3.21
C ALA A 36 -7.79 7.75 -2.03
N LEU A 37 -8.68 8.00 -1.07
CA LEU A 37 -8.83 7.17 0.13
C LEU A 37 -9.22 5.72 -0.24
N GLN A 38 -10.15 5.57 -1.18
CA GLN A 38 -10.55 4.25 -1.67
C GLN A 38 -9.39 3.52 -2.36
N ALA A 39 -8.65 4.22 -3.23
CA ALA A 39 -7.48 3.64 -3.91
C ALA A 39 -6.39 3.21 -2.92
N ILE A 40 -6.13 4.02 -1.90
CA ILE A 40 -5.17 3.73 -0.83
C ILE A 40 -5.63 2.52 0.00
N CYS A 41 -6.92 2.40 0.29
CA CYS A 41 -7.45 1.25 1.03
C CYS A 41 -7.11 -0.06 0.32
N TYR A 42 -7.51 -0.18 -0.96
CA TYR A 42 -7.21 -1.37 -1.75
C TYR A 42 -5.70 -1.63 -1.89
N PHE A 43 -4.92 -0.57 -2.07
CA PHE A 43 -3.47 -0.69 -2.20
C PHE A 43 -2.80 -1.23 -0.94
N ILE A 44 -3.22 -0.77 0.24
CA ILE A 44 -2.71 -1.23 1.53
C ILE A 44 -3.16 -2.67 1.79
N ASP A 45 -4.41 -3.01 1.50
CA ASP A 45 -4.92 -4.38 1.64
C ASP A 45 -4.15 -5.36 0.75
N ASP A 46 -3.89 -5.00 -0.52
CA ASP A 46 -3.10 -5.81 -1.43
C ASP A 46 -1.66 -5.98 -0.95
N ALA A 47 -1.02 -4.91 -0.44
CA ALA A 47 0.33 -4.96 0.10
C ALA A 47 0.43 -5.94 1.28
N ILE A 48 -0.55 -5.92 2.18
CA ILE A 48 -0.66 -6.83 3.32
C ILE A 48 -0.89 -8.26 2.82
N LEU A 49 -1.83 -8.46 1.89
CA LEU A 49 -2.18 -9.77 1.34
C LEU A 49 -0.99 -10.48 0.69
N VAL A 50 -0.15 -9.75 -0.06
CA VAL A 50 1.04 -10.32 -0.72
C VAL A 50 2.31 -10.29 0.17
N GLY A 51 2.20 -9.81 1.41
CA GLY A 51 3.29 -9.77 2.38
C GLY A 51 4.44 -8.87 1.93
N ILE A 52 4.12 -7.64 1.52
CA ILE A 52 5.09 -6.59 1.20
C ILE A 52 5.36 -5.79 2.47
N ASN A 53 6.64 -5.62 2.81
CA ASN A 53 7.03 -5.01 4.08
C ASN A 53 7.01 -3.48 4.07
N ARG A 54 7.08 -2.86 2.87
CA ARG A 54 7.15 -1.41 2.71
C ARG A 54 6.48 -0.95 1.42
N VAL A 55 5.73 0.14 1.51
CA VAL A 55 5.14 0.82 0.35
C VAL A 55 5.28 2.34 0.44
N ARG A 56 5.00 3.03 -0.67
CA ARG A 56 5.10 4.48 -0.84
C ARG A 56 3.81 5.02 -1.47
N ILE A 57 3.28 6.08 -0.88
CA ILE A 57 2.06 6.75 -1.36
C ILE A 57 2.42 8.17 -1.80
N LEU A 58 2.44 8.41 -3.10
CA LEU A 58 2.66 9.73 -3.68
C LEU A 58 1.33 10.49 -3.72
N HIS A 59 1.15 11.40 -2.76
CA HIS A 59 -0.04 12.23 -2.63
C HIS A 59 0.21 13.71 -2.97
N GLY A 60 1.48 14.08 -3.21
CA GLY A 60 1.90 15.45 -3.50
C GLY A 60 1.93 16.35 -2.25
N THR A 61 2.47 17.56 -2.42
CA THR A 61 2.65 18.53 -1.33
C THR A 61 1.44 19.45 -1.17
N GLY A 62 0.97 20.05 -2.28
CA GLY A 62 -0.29 20.80 -2.37
C GLY A 62 -0.67 21.60 -1.11
N THR A 63 -1.96 21.55 -0.75
CA THR A 63 -2.47 22.06 0.54
C THR A 63 -2.34 21.04 1.68
N GLY A 64 -1.76 19.87 1.44
CA GLY A 64 -1.61 18.80 2.44
C GLY A 64 -2.88 18.00 2.76
N ILE A 65 -4.00 18.22 2.05
CA ILE A 65 -5.27 17.51 2.30
C ILE A 65 -5.11 15.99 2.11
N LEU A 66 -4.56 15.55 0.97
CA LEU A 66 -4.36 14.13 0.71
C LEU A 66 -3.39 13.49 1.69
N ARG A 67 -2.29 14.18 2.04
CA ARG A 67 -1.36 13.74 3.10
C ARG A 67 -2.09 13.50 4.42
N THR A 68 -2.99 14.41 4.79
CA THR A 68 -3.76 14.30 6.03
C THR A 68 -4.70 13.11 6.01
N LEU A 69 -5.48 12.94 4.93
CA LEU A 69 -6.38 11.80 4.75
C LEU A 69 -5.64 10.45 4.77
N VAL A 70 -4.53 10.35 4.03
CA VAL A 70 -3.65 9.16 4.02
C VAL A 70 -3.25 8.81 5.45
N ARG A 71 -2.68 9.77 6.18
CA ARG A 71 -2.15 9.51 7.53
C ARG A 71 -3.25 9.19 8.54
N GLN A 72 -4.44 9.80 8.42
CA GLN A 72 -5.60 9.46 9.24
C GLN A 72 -6.07 8.03 8.99
N TYR A 73 -6.14 7.60 7.74
CA TYR A 73 -6.47 6.22 7.40
C TYR A 73 -5.44 5.23 7.92
N LEU A 74 -4.14 5.49 7.71
CA LEU A 74 -3.06 4.60 8.16
C LEU A 74 -3.06 4.40 9.69
N GLN A 75 -3.54 5.37 10.47
CA GLN A 75 -3.72 5.22 11.93
C GLN A 75 -4.78 4.19 12.31
N THR A 76 -5.70 3.85 11.39
CA THR A 76 -6.77 2.88 11.62
C THR A 76 -6.40 1.46 11.20
N VAL A 77 -5.29 1.28 10.49
CA VAL A 77 -4.83 -0.01 9.98
C VAL A 77 -3.90 -0.64 11.02
N SER A 78 -4.36 -1.70 11.71
CA SER A 78 -3.59 -2.41 12.75
C SER A 78 -2.27 -2.96 12.23
N GLU A 79 -2.22 -3.24 10.94
CA GLU A 79 -1.11 -3.84 10.23
C GLU A 79 0.02 -2.86 9.93
N VAL A 80 -0.21 -1.56 10.10
CA VAL A 80 0.81 -0.54 9.89
C VAL A 80 1.69 -0.43 11.12
N LYS A 81 2.97 -0.75 10.97
CA LYS A 81 3.97 -0.61 12.03
C LYS A 81 4.36 0.83 12.25
N GLN A 82 4.62 1.56 11.17
CA GLN A 82 4.95 2.99 11.20
C GLN A 82 4.76 3.62 9.83
N PHE A 83 4.60 4.94 9.81
CA PHE A 83 4.60 5.72 8.58
C PHE A 83 5.22 7.11 8.79
N ALA A 84 5.94 7.58 7.79
CA ALA A 84 6.67 8.84 7.82
C ALA A 84 6.64 9.53 6.46
N ASP A 85 6.99 10.82 6.46
CA ASP A 85 7.33 11.48 5.20
C ASP A 85 8.60 10.84 4.64
N GLU A 86 8.70 10.74 3.32
CA GLU A 86 9.91 10.22 2.67
C GLU A 86 11.08 11.18 2.85
N HIS A 87 12.30 10.67 2.69
CA HIS A 87 13.50 11.46 2.61
C HIS A 87 13.40 12.54 1.52
N VAL A 88 13.96 13.72 1.81
CA VAL A 88 13.87 14.91 0.93
C VAL A 88 14.41 14.67 -0.47
N GLN A 89 15.42 13.81 -0.63
CA GLN A 89 16.00 13.47 -1.95
C GLN A 89 15.08 12.57 -2.78
N TYR A 90 14.08 11.91 -2.18
CA TYR A 90 13.20 10.96 -2.84
C TYR A 90 11.73 11.41 -2.89
N GLY A 91 11.46 12.69 -2.59
CA GLY A 91 10.13 13.30 -2.69
C GLY A 91 9.64 13.99 -1.42
N GLY A 92 10.31 13.81 -0.29
CA GLY A 92 10.01 14.54 0.94
C GLY A 92 8.58 14.37 1.44
N THR A 93 8.00 15.48 1.90
CA THR A 93 6.63 15.55 2.42
C THR A 93 5.52 15.28 1.40
N GLY A 94 5.86 15.11 0.12
CA GLY A 94 4.92 14.72 -0.93
C GLY A 94 4.63 13.22 -0.98
N ILE A 95 5.36 12.42 -0.20
CA ILE A 95 5.27 10.96 -0.18
C ILE A 95 5.21 10.48 1.26
N THR A 96 4.23 9.63 1.55
CA THR A 96 4.19 8.87 2.81
C THR A 96 4.75 7.47 2.57
N VAL A 97 5.79 7.11 3.33
CA VAL A 97 6.35 5.76 3.39
C VAL A 97 5.66 5.00 4.51
N VAL A 98 5.25 3.77 4.24
CA VAL A 98 4.55 2.91 5.19
C VAL A 98 5.34 1.62 5.35
N ASP A 99 5.64 1.26 6.60
CA ASP A 99 6.23 -0.02 6.99
C ASP A 99 5.17 -0.90 7.67
N PHE A 100 5.13 -2.17 7.28
CA PHE A 100 4.30 -3.22 7.91
C PHE A 100 5.15 -4.09 8.87
N PHE A 101 4.51 -4.98 9.64
CA PHE A 101 5.15 -5.85 10.64
C PHE A 101 5.62 -7.18 10.08
#